data_AF-A0A2P8WAE6-F1
#
_entry.id   AF-A0A2P8WAE6-F1
#
_cell.length_a   1.000
_cell.length_b   1.000
_cell.length_c   1.000
_cell.angle_alpha   90.00
_cell.angle_beta   90.00
_cell.angle_gamma   90.00
#
_symmetry.space_group_name_H-M   'P 1'
#
loop_
_entity.id
_entity.type
_entity.pdbx_description
1 polymer ?
#
loop_
_entity_poly.entity_id
_entity_poly.type
_entity_poly.pdbx_seq_one_letter_code
_entity_poly.pdbx_strand_id
1 'polypeptide(L)'
;MSFVGLHIHSAYSLLDGASQLPQLLDRAEELGMPAIALTDHGVMYGAIELMKLCKGRAIKPIIGNEMYLINGDITQQQRRPKYHQVVLAKNTQGYKNLVKLTTLSHLQGVQGKGIFSRPCINKDLLEQYREGLIVTSACLGGEVPQAILQKRPEIARRVAQWYKDLFGEDYYLEIQDHGSPEDRIVNVEILKIARELDIKIICTNDSHYISCNDVEAHDALLCIQTGKLLTEDKRLRYSGTEYLKSTDEMRQLFRDHLEPEVIEESIRNTLEVADKIEPYEGILGQPRIPDFPIPDEFEGAAAYMAHVARDGLVQRFKAADYGAISQEYRDRLEYEIEMMIQMGFPTYFLVVWDYIRFARENNIPVGPGRGSAAGSLVAYAMGITNIDPVHHGLLFERFLNPERKSMPDIDTDFCIDRRDEVIDYVTDRYGEERVAQIITFNRMTSKAVLKDVARVLDIPYAESDRMAKMIPVSRGKPTKLKVMISDDTPTPEFKAKYESDPQTRRWVDMAMRIDGTNKT
;
A
#
# COMPACT_ATOMS: atom_id res chain seq x y z
N MET A 1 -16.95 16.70 -21.78
CA MET A 1 -16.16 15.47 -21.59
C MET A 1 -15.51 15.52 -20.22
N SER A 2 -15.37 14.38 -19.54
CA SER A 2 -14.76 14.26 -18.19
C SER A 2 -13.25 13.98 -18.30
N PHE A 3 -12.49 14.30 -17.26
CA PHE A 3 -11.05 14.06 -17.13
C PHE A 3 -10.82 12.89 -16.15
N VAL A 4 -9.81 12.05 -16.42
CA VAL A 4 -9.35 11.00 -15.51
C VAL A 4 -7.95 11.33 -15.02
N GLY A 5 -7.76 11.40 -13.70
CA GLY A 5 -6.44 11.60 -13.13
C GLY A 5 -5.62 10.31 -13.19
N LEU A 6 -4.60 10.30 -14.06
CA LEU A 6 -3.73 9.14 -14.32
C LEU A 6 -2.38 9.17 -13.60
N HIS A 7 -2.01 10.32 -13.03
CA HIS A 7 -0.76 10.53 -12.29
C HIS A 7 -1.10 11.22 -10.97
N ILE A 8 -1.21 10.43 -9.90
CA ILE A 8 -1.72 10.84 -8.60
C ILE A 8 -0.95 10.12 -7.49
N HIS A 9 -0.49 10.93 -6.53
CA HIS A 9 0.20 10.50 -5.33
C HIS A 9 -0.74 10.55 -4.13
N SER A 10 -0.79 9.45 -3.38
CA SER A 10 -1.49 9.35 -2.11
C SER A 10 -0.55 9.51 -0.93
N ALA A 11 -1.11 9.45 0.27
CA ALA A 11 -0.36 9.34 1.51
C ALA A 11 0.55 8.09 1.59
N TYR A 12 0.52 7.18 0.60
CA TYR A 12 1.48 6.08 0.47
C TYR A 12 2.75 6.44 -0.31
N SER A 13 2.78 7.56 -1.04
CA SER A 13 4.01 8.23 -1.44
C SER A 13 4.65 8.87 -0.22
N LEU A 14 5.23 8.01 0.63
CA LEU A 14 5.90 8.43 1.85
C LEU A 14 6.92 9.52 1.49
N LEU A 15 6.98 10.58 2.28
CA LEU A 15 7.82 11.75 2.06
C LEU A 15 7.28 12.83 1.11
N ASP A 16 6.10 12.64 0.50
CA ASP A 16 5.60 13.65 -0.45
C ASP A 16 4.08 13.75 -0.52
N GLY A 17 3.39 12.63 -0.73
CA GLY A 17 1.94 12.65 -0.94
C GLY A 17 1.15 12.90 0.34
N ALA A 18 0.14 13.75 0.25
CA ALA A 18 -0.79 14.08 1.33
C ALA A 18 -2.23 13.58 1.07
N SER A 19 -2.52 13.09 -0.14
CA SER A 19 -3.88 12.66 -0.51
C SER A 19 -4.29 11.37 0.20
N GLN A 20 -5.24 11.47 1.13
CA GLN A 20 -5.83 10.30 1.77
C GLN A 20 -6.88 9.67 0.85
N LEU A 21 -6.77 8.35 0.59
CA LEU A 21 -7.58 7.66 -0.41
C LEU A 21 -9.10 7.85 -0.26
N PRO A 22 -9.72 7.76 0.95
CA PRO A 22 -11.16 7.97 1.06
C PRO A 22 -11.60 9.36 0.58
N GLN A 23 -10.92 10.42 1.05
CA GLN A 23 -11.23 11.80 0.70
C GLN A 23 -10.89 12.12 -0.76
N LEU A 24 -9.84 11.50 -1.29
CA LEU A 24 -9.48 11.61 -2.71
C LEU A 24 -10.59 11.03 -3.60
N LEU A 25 -11.16 9.88 -3.23
CA LEU A 25 -12.29 9.28 -3.95
C LEU A 25 -13.56 10.10 -3.84
N ASP A 26 -13.86 10.63 -2.65
CA ASP A 26 -15.01 11.54 -2.47
C ASP A 26 -14.88 12.76 -3.40
N ARG A 27 -13.68 13.35 -3.49
CA ARG A 27 -13.41 14.46 -4.41
C ARG A 27 -13.52 14.06 -5.89
N ALA A 28 -13.04 12.88 -6.25
CA ALA A 28 -13.15 12.39 -7.62
C ALA A 28 -14.61 12.16 -8.04
N GLU A 29 -15.47 11.72 -7.11
CA GLU A 29 -16.93 11.59 -7.35
C GLU A 29 -17.59 12.97 -7.52
N GLU A 30 -17.24 13.94 -6.68
CA GLU A 30 -17.71 15.34 -6.82
C GLU A 30 -17.34 15.95 -8.18
N LEU A 31 -16.16 15.58 -8.71
CA LEU A 31 -15.66 16.05 -10.00
C LEU A 31 -16.21 15.25 -11.20
N GLY A 32 -17.00 14.20 -10.96
CA GLY A 32 -17.56 13.36 -12.01
C GLY A 32 -16.53 12.54 -12.78
N MET A 33 -15.44 12.14 -12.13
CA MET A 33 -14.41 11.29 -12.73
C MET A 33 -14.88 9.83 -12.79
N PRO A 34 -14.86 9.17 -13.96
CA PRO A 34 -15.29 7.77 -14.07
C PRO A 34 -14.23 6.77 -13.59
N ALA A 35 -12.98 7.20 -13.47
CA ALA A 35 -11.86 6.39 -13.03
C ALA A 35 -10.81 7.26 -12.33
N ILE A 36 -9.91 6.63 -11.57
CA ILE A 36 -8.78 7.29 -10.93
C ILE A 36 -7.60 6.35 -10.82
N ALA A 37 -6.39 6.84 -11.15
CA ALA A 37 -5.16 6.11 -10.95
C ALA A 37 -4.54 6.39 -9.59
N LEU A 38 -3.77 5.41 -9.10
CA LEU A 38 -2.85 5.60 -7.99
C LEU A 38 -1.44 5.24 -8.47
N THR A 39 -0.54 6.20 -8.48
CA THR A 39 0.81 6.09 -9.04
C THR A 39 1.84 6.55 -8.02
N ASP A 40 1.83 5.96 -6.83
CA ASP A 40 2.74 6.36 -5.77
C ASP A 40 4.22 6.14 -6.15
N HIS A 41 5.13 6.91 -5.54
CA HIS A 41 6.56 6.89 -5.83
C HIS A 41 7.21 5.54 -5.51
N GLY A 42 7.49 4.73 -6.53
CA GLY A 42 8.24 3.48 -6.42
C GLY A 42 7.56 2.41 -5.56
N VAL A 43 6.27 2.54 -5.24
CA VAL A 43 5.55 1.64 -4.31
C VAL A 43 4.10 1.40 -4.77
N MET A 44 3.49 0.34 -4.22
CA MET A 44 2.09 -0.05 -4.51
C MET A 44 1.27 -0.24 -3.23
N TYR A 45 1.65 0.41 -2.13
CA TYR A 45 1.07 0.17 -0.80
C TYR A 45 -0.44 0.41 -0.74
N GLY A 46 -0.93 1.43 -1.45
CA GLY A 46 -2.35 1.79 -1.48
C GLY A 46 -3.21 1.00 -2.47
N ALA A 47 -2.62 0.11 -3.29
CA ALA A 47 -3.34 -0.54 -4.38
C ALA A 47 -4.57 -1.36 -3.91
N ILE A 48 -4.38 -2.16 -2.86
CA ILE A 48 -5.46 -2.99 -2.29
C ILE A 48 -6.53 -2.14 -1.60
N GLU A 49 -6.13 -1.05 -0.92
CA GLU A 49 -7.08 -0.13 -0.30
C GLU A 49 -7.92 0.60 -1.34
N LEU A 50 -7.31 1.08 -2.43
CA LEU A 50 -8.03 1.70 -3.55
C LEU A 50 -9.07 0.75 -4.16
N MET A 51 -8.67 -0.49 -4.48
CA MET A 51 -9.61 -1.50 -5.02
C MET A 51 -10.80 -1.74 -4.08
N LYS A 52 -10.56 -1.80 -2.77
CA LYS A 52 -11.62 -1.99 -1.76
C LYS A 52 -12.53 -0.77 -1.64
N LEU A 53 -11.98 0.45 -1.66
CA LEU A 53 -12.76 1.68 -1.52
C LEU A 53 -13.58 2.01 -2.78
N CYS A 54 -13.07 1.67 -3.96
CA CYS A 54 -13.83 1.79 -5.22
C CYS A 54 -14.95 0.74 -5.34
N LYS A 55 -14.90 -0.35 -4.56
CA LYS A 55 -15.94 -1.39 -4.62
C LYS A 55 -17.29 -0.81 -4.18
N GLY A 56 -18.22 -0.73 -5.12
CA GLY A 56 -19.56 -0.17 -4.90
C GLY A 56 -19.68 1.33 -5.18
N ARG A 57 -18.59 2.00 -5.59
CA ARG A 57 -18.58 3.37 -6.12
C ARG A 57 -18.68 3.37 -7.64
N ALA A 58 -19.00 4.52 -8.22
CA ALA A 58 -19.04 4.71 -9.68
C ALA A 58 -17.66 5.01 -10.29
N ILE A 59 -16.58 4.81 -9.52
CA ILE A 59 -15.19 5.09 -9.93
C ILE A 59 -14.45 3.79 -10.14
N LYS A 60 -13.88 3.62 -11.33
CA LYS A 60 -12.97 2.51 -11.65
C LYS A 60 -11.55 2.77 -11.09
N PRO A 61 -10.96 1.85 -10.31
CA PRO A 61 -9.58 1.99 -9.85
C PRO A 61 -8.60 1.64 -10.98
N ILE A 62 -7.56 2.45 -11.14
CA ILE A 62 -6.42 2.17 -12.03
C ILE A 62 -5.19 2.02 -11.15
N ILE A 63 -4.56 0.84 -11.15
CA ILE A 63 -3.39 0.60 -10.33
C ILE A 63 -2.16 0.95 -11.12
N GLY A 64 -1.33 1.83 -10.59
CA GLY A 64 -0.06 2.21 -11.18
C GLY A 64 1.04 2.35 -10.15
N ASN A 65 2.18 2.84 -10.63
CA ASN A 65 3.37 3.13 -9.84
C ASN A 65 4.18 4.16 -10.64
N GLU A 66 4.60 5.26 -10.00
CA GLU A 66 5.61 6.13 -10.58
C GLU A 66 6.99 5.59 -10.20
N MET A 67 7.55 4.77 -11.08
CA MET A 67 8.78 4.04 -10.84
C MET A 67 10.01 4.93 -11.07
N TYR A 68 11.09 4.64 -10.35
CA TYR A 68 12.39 5.25 -10.63
C TYR A 68 13.14 4.42 -11.66
N LEU A 69 13.49 5.00 -12.80
CA LEU A 69 14.24 4.35 -13.87
C LEU A 69 15.70 4.82 -13.85
N ILE A 70 16.63 3.89 -13.98
CA ILE A 70 18.03 4.20 -14.29
C ILE A 70 18.45 3.54 -15.59
N ASN A 71 19.36 4.19 -16.32
CA ASN A 71 19.99 3.61 -17.49
C ASN A 71 21.23 2.80 -17.06
N GLY A 72 21.07 1.49 -16.91
CA GLY A 72 22.12 0.50 -16.67
C GLY A 72 21.74 -0.57 -15.64
N ASP A 73 22.73 -1.32 -15.17
CA ASP A 73 22.53 -2.39 -14.17
C ASP A 73 22.05 -1.84 -12.81
N ILE A 74 20.91 -2.33 -12.32
CA ILE A 74 20.28 -1.93 -11.06
C ILE A 74 20.95 -2.52 -9.82
N THR A 75 21.72 -3.60 -9.97
CA THR A 75 22.38 -4.30 -8.85
C THR A 75 23.66 -3.58 -8.42
N GLN A 76 24.18 -2.70 -9.27
CA GLN A 76 25.41 -1.95 -9.01
C GLN A 76 25.09 -0.58 -8.43
N GLN A 77 25.74 -0.25 -7.30
CA GLN A 77 25.66 1.09 -6.72
C GLN A 77 26.54 2.06 -7.51
N GLN A 78 25.91 2.83 -8.41
CA GLN A 78 26.60 3.83 -9.22
C GLN A 78 25.82 5.13 -9.26
N ARG A 79 26.54 6.26 -9.29
CA ARG A 79 25.92 7.57 -9.45
C ARG A 79 25.42 7.71 -10.89
N ARG A 80 24.11 7.59 -11.07
CA ARG A 80 23.42 7.74 -12.35
C ARG A 80 22.23 8.68 -12.21
N PRO A 81 21.82 9.36 -13.29
CA PRO A 81 20.52 10.01 -13.34
C PRO A 81 19.42 8.98 -13.03
N LYS A 82 18.45 9.39 -12.22
CA LYS A 82 17.23 8.64 -11.93
C LYS A 82 16.10 9.40 -12.58
N TYR A 83 15.31 8.72 -13.39
CA TYR A 83 14.16 9.28 -14.08
C TYR A 83 12.88 8.77 -13.46
N HIS A 84 11.82 9.55 -13.56
CA HIS A 84 10.48 9.07 -13.21
C HIS A 84 9.85 8.35 -14.39
N GLN A 85 9.05 7.34 -14.11
CA GLN A 85 8.37 6.55 -15.11
C GLN A 85 7.01 6.09 -14.58
N VAL A 86 5.93 6.70 -15.06
CA VAL A 86 4.57 6.23 -14.71
C VAL A 86 4.28 4.95 -15.49
N VAL A 87 3.84 3.93 -14.77
CA VAL A 87 3.43 2.63 -15.31
C VAL A 87 2.08 2.28 -14.70
N LEU A 88 1.10 1.96 -15.55
CA LEU A 88 -0.26 1.58 -15.17
C LEU A 88 -0.51 0.11 -15.55
N ALA A 89 -1.20 -0.63 -14.69
CA ALA A 89 -1.65 -1.98 -14.96
C ALA A 89 -2.95 -1.94 -15.78
N LYS A 90 -2.89 -2.39 -17.03
CA LYS A 90 -4.05 -2.48 -17.92
C LYS A 90 -5.03 -3.57 -17.49
N ASN A 91 -4.52 -4.66 -16.92
CA ASN A 91 -5.30 -5.83 -16.51
C ASN A 91 -4.61 -6.61 -15.38
N THR A 92 -5.15 -7.78 -15.04
CA THR A 92 -4.61 -8.66 -13.99
C THR A 92 -3.15 -9.08 -14.23
N GLN A 93 -2.76 -9.33 -15.47
CA GLN A 93 -1.37 -9.68 -15.80
C GLN A 93 -0.45 -8.47 -15.63
N GLY A 94 -0.89 -7.28 -16.07
CA GLY A 94 -0.22 -6.01 -15.80
C GLY A 94 0.00 -5.76 -14.31
N TYR A 95 -1.02 -6.02 -13.48
CA TYR A 95 -0.91 -5.88 -12.02
C TYR A 95 0.19 -6.80 -11.45
N LYS A 96 0.25 -8.07 -11.88
CA LYS A 96 1.29 -9.01 -11.45
C LYS A 96 2.68 -8.56 -11.89
N ASN A 97 2.81 -8.07 -13.12
CA ASN A 97 4.06 -7.53 -13.64
C ASN A 97 4.50 -6.29 -12.85
N LEU A 98 3.57 -5.38 -12.51
CA LEU A 98 3.84 -4.21 -11.69
C LEU A 98 4.29 -4.58 -10.27
N VAL A 99 3.67 -5.59 -9.66
CA VAL A 99 4.10 -6.16 -8.36
C VAL A 99 5.51 -6.72 -8.47
N LYS A 100 5.83 -7.45 -9.55
CA LYS A 100 7.17 -8.04 -9.75
C LYS A 100 8.23 -6.98 -9.96
N LEU A 101 7.98 -5.98 -10.81
CA LEU A 101 8.87 -4.82 -11.03
C LEU A 101 9.13 -4.06 -9.73
N THR A 102 8.06 -3.75 -8.98
CA THR A 102 8.18 -3.08 -7.67
C THR A 102 9.02 -3.93 -6.71
N THR A 103 8.77 -5.24 -6.63
CA THR A 103 9.55 -6.14 -5.77
C THR A 103 11.05 -6.14 -6.14
N LEU A 104 11.38 -6.28 -7.42
CA LEU A 104 12.78 -6.27 -7.89
C LEU A 104 13.46 -4.92 -7.61
N SER A 105 12.74 -3.82 -7.79
CA SER A 105 13.27 -2.47 -7.51
C SER A 105 13.66 -2.27 -6.05
N HIS A 106 12.92 -2.88 -5.10
CA HIS A 106 13.19 -2.80 -3.67
C HIS A 106 14.23 -3.81 -3.19
N LEU A 107 14.20 -5.05 -3.70
CA LEU A 107 15.13 -6.09 -3.27
C LEU A 107 16.52 -5.95 -3.88
N GLN A 108 16.61 -5.50 -5.13
CA GLN A 108 17.87 -5.49 -5.90
C GLN A 108 18.24 -4.10 -6.41
N GLY A 109 17.27 -3.23 -6.63
CA GLY A 109 17.44 -1.97 -7.35
C GLY A 109 17.54 -0.71 -6.49
N VAL A 110 17.63 -0.81 -5.17
CA VAL A 110 17.69 0.38 -4.29
C VAL A 110 18.99 1.12 -4.51
N GLN A 111 18.91 2.36 -5.01
CA GLN A 111 20.07 3.21 -5.30
C GLN A 111 20.17 4.36 -4.30
N GLY A 112 21.37 4.58 -3.76
CA GLY A 112 21.64 5.66 -2.79
C GLY A 112 21.47 5.22 -1.33
N LYS A 113 21.45 6.18 -0.40
CA LYS A 113 21.39 5.92 1.05
C LYS A 113 20.43 6.88 1.75
N GLY A 114 19.86 6.43 2.88
CA GLY A 114 18.97 7.23 3.72
C GLY A 114 17.70 7.69 3.01
N ILE A 115 17.24 8.90 3.33
CA ILE A 115 15.99 9.49 2.80
C ILE A 115 15.98 9.71 1.29
N PHE A 116 17.16 9.69 0.64
CA PHE A 116 17.32 9.83 -0.81
C PHE A 116 17.50 8.49 -1.54
N SER A 117 17.43 7.37 -0.81
CA SER A 117 17.39 6.05 -1.44
C SER A 117 16.13 5.93 -2.29
N ARG A 118 16.27 5.35 -3.48
CA ARG A 118 15.15 5.15 -4.41
C ARG A 118 15.19 3.74 -4.97
N PRO A 119 14.09 2.97 -4.90
CA PRO A 119 14.00 1.65 -5.52
C PRO A 119 13.90 1.83 -7.04
N CYS A 120 14.94 1.42 -7.77
CA CYS A 120 15.05 1.68 -9.20
C CYS A 120 14.86 0.43 -10.04
N ILE A 121 14.29 0.60 -11.23
CA ILE A 121 14.28 -0.39 -12.31
C ILE A 121 15.14 0.11 -13.47
N ASN A 122 15.31 -0.73 -14.50
CA ASN A 122 15.91 -0.34 -15.77
C ASN A 122 15.00 -0.74 -16.94
N LYS A 123 15.42 -0.38 -18.16
CA LYS A 123 14.69 -0.67 -19.39
C LYS A 123 14.58 -2.17 -19.69
N ASP A 124 15.60 -2.96 -19.36
CA ASP A 124 15.58 -4.42 -19.56
C ASP A 124 14.47 -5.09 -18.74
N LEU A 125 14.28 -4.65 -17.50
CA LEU A 125 13.18 -5.12 -16.65
C LEU A 125 11.81 -4.68 -17.20
N LEU A 126 11.68 -3.45 -17.68
CA LEU A 126 10.44 -3.00 -18.31
C LEU A 126 10.11 -3.82 -19.55
N GLU A 127 11.11 -4.14 -20.38
CA GLU A 127 10.93 -4.98 -21.57
C GLU A 127 10.53 -6.41 -21.18
N GLN A 128 11.18 -6.99 -20.17
CA GLN A 128 10.87 -8.33 -19.66
C GLN A 128 9.44 -8.45 -19.13
N TYR A 129 8.94 -7.41 -18.44
CA TYR A 129 7.63 -7.41 -17.78
C TYR A 129 6.59 -6.51 -18.47
N ARG A 130 6.77 -6.22 -19.76
CA ARG A 130 5.94 -5.25 -20.52
C ARG A 130 4.45 -5.62 -20.65
N GLU A 131 4.12 -6.91 -20.59
CA GLU A 131 2.78 -7.40 -20.91
C GLU A 131 1.73 -6.80 -19.96
N GLY A 132 0.64 -6.27 -20.53
CA GLY A 132 -0.47 -5.72 -19.75
C GLY A 132 -0.15 -4.38 -19.07
N LEU A 133 0.92 -3.68 -19.45
CA LEU A 133 1.28 -2.36 -18.91
C LEU A 133 0.97 -1.25 -19.91
N ILE A 134 0.57 -0.09 -19.39
CA ILE A 134 0.51 1.20 -20.09
C ILE A 134 1.59 2.10 -19.48
N VAL A 135 2.32 2.84 -20.31
CA VAL A 135 3.48 3.64 -19.89
C VAL A 135 3.35 5.06 -20.44
N THR A 136 3.78 6.06 -19.67
CA THR A 136 3.75 7.47 -20.10
C THR A 136 5.15 8.08 -20.17
N SER A 137 5.32 9.33 -20.64
CA SER A 137 6.63 10.01 -20.53
C SER A 137 6.93 10.60 -19.13
N ALA A 138 6.00 10.46 -18.18
CA ALA A 138 6.06 10.99 -16.81
C ALA A 138 6.14 12.52 -16.72
N CYS A 139 6.37 13.03 -15.50
CA CYS A 139 6.53 14.45 -15.17
C CYS A 139 7.87 15.02 -15.67
N LEU A 140 8.23 16.26 -15.30
CA LEU A 140 9.53 16.85 -15.62
C LEU A 140 10.74 15.97 -15.22
N GLY A 141 10.59 15.07 -14.26
CA GLY A 141 11.60 14.08 -13.87
C GLY A 141 11.78 12.91 -14.84
N GLY A 142 10.92 12.77 -15.85
CA GLY A 142 10.97 11.71 -16.85
C GLY A 142 12.15 11.82 -17.82
N GLU A 143 12.51 10.71 -18.45
CA GLU A 143 13.68 10.65 -19.34
C GLU A 143 13.51 11.54 -20.59
N VAL A 144 12.30 11.60 -21.17
CA VAL A 144 11.98 12.44 -22.32
C VAL A 144 11.99 13.94 -21.94
N PRO A 145 11.23 14.40 -20.91
CA PRO A 145 11.32 15.79 -20.42
C PRO A 145 12.73 16.24 -20.05
N GLN A 146 13.50 15.40 -19.34
CA GLN A 146 14.88 15.73 -18.97
C GLN A 146 15.78 15.91 -20.19
N ALA A 147 15.63 15.10 -21.23
CA ALA A 147 16.39 15.25 -22.48
C ALA A 147 16.03 16.57 -23.20
N ILE A 148 14.77 16.97 -23.20
CA ILE A 148 14.30 18.25 -23.77
C ILE A 148 14.93 19.42 -23.00
N LEU A 149 14.83 19.42 -21.67
CA LEU A 149 15.40 20.48 -20.81
C LEU A 149 16.92 20.60 -20.94
N GLN A 150 17.61 19.48 -21.17
CA GLN A 150 19.05 19.46 -21.46
C GLN A 150 19.40 19.92 -22.87
N LYS A 151 18.42 20.40 -23.66
CA LYS A 151 18.57 20.85 -25.05
C LYS A 151 19.08 19.73 -25.96
N ARG A 152 18.62 18.49 -25.73
CA ARG A 152 18.96 17.30 -26.52
C ARG A 152 17.70 16.63 -27.10
N PRO A 153 16.95 17.32 -27.97
CA PRO A 153 15.67 16.80 -28.48
C PRO A 153 15.83 15.52 -29.31
N GLU A 154 16.99 15.31 -29.95
CA GLU A 154 17.31 14.04 -30.62
C GLU A 154 17.40 12.84 -29.66
N ILE A 155 17.81 13.06 -28.41
CA ILE A 155 17.75 12.01 -27.39
C ILE A 155 16.30 11.77 -26.99
N ALA A 156 15.52 12.84 -26.78
CA ALA A 156 14.10 12.74 -26.44
C ALA A 156 13.32 11.93 -27.48
N ARG A 157 13.53 12.20 -28.78
CA ARG A 157 12.95 11.43 -29.89
C ARG A 157 13.32 9.95 -29.84
N ARG A 158 14.61 9.63 -29.67
CA ARG A 158 15.07 8.23 -29.59
C ARG A 158 14.50 7.49 -28.40
N VAL A 159 14.39 8.14 -27.25
CA VAL A 159 13.78 7.56 -26.06
C VAL A 159 12.29 7.32 -26.29
N ALA A 160 11.55 8.32 -26.77
CA ALA A 160 10.12 8.18 -27.08
C ALA A 160 9.86 7.08 -28.13
N GLN A 161 10.69 6.99 -29.17
CA GLN A 161 10.62 5.93 -30.18
C GLN A 161 10.84 4.55 -29.55
N TRP A 162 11.82 4.39 -28.66
CA TRP A 162 12.06 3.11 -27.98
C TRP A 162 10.84 2.64 -27.18
N TYR A 163 10.19 3.55 -26.43
CA TYR A 163 8.96 3.22 -25.72
C TYR A 163 7.80 2.92 -26.66
N LYS A 164 7.66 3.67 -27.77
CA LYS A 164 6.65 3.39 -28.80
C LYS A 164 6.87 2.01 -29.42
N ASP A 165 8.11 1.65 -29.77
CA ASP A 165 8.44 0.35 -30.35
C ASP A 165 8.12 -0.80 -29.38
N LEU A 166 8.29 -0.55 -28.06
CA LEU A 166 8.09 -1.56 -27.03
C LEU A 166 6.63 -1.77 -26.63
N PHE A 167 5.87 -0.68 -26.46
CA PHE A 167 4.50 -0.68 -25.93
C PHE A 167 3.42 -0.35 -26.98
N GLY A 168 3.80 0.15 -28.16
CA GLY A 168 2.87 0.51 -29.23
C GLY A 168 1.85 1.55 -28.78
N GLU A 169 0.57 1.24 -28.96
CA GLU A 169 -0.56 2.08 -28.56
C GLU A 169 -0.71 2.27 -27.04
N ASP A 170 0.01 1.48 -26.23
CA ASP A 170 0.02 1.58 -24.77
C ASP A 170 1.13 2.50 -24.25
N TYR A 171 1.79 3.25 -25.14
CA TYR A 171 2.67 4.36 -24.78
C TYR A 171 2.02 5.72 -25.06
N TYR A 172 2.07 6.62 -24.09
CA TYR A 172 1.53 7.97 -24.20
C TYR A 172 2.59 9.01 -23.83
N LEU A 173 2.61 10.15 -24.52
CA LEU A 173 3.37 11.31 -24.06
C LEU A 173 2.52 12.12 -23.09
N GLU A 174 3.11 12.54 -21.99
CA GLU A 174 2.42 13.19 -20.87
C GLU A 174 2.76 14.67 -20.83
N ILE A 175 1.73 15.52 -20.80
CA ILE A 175 1.87 16.96 -20.60
C ILE A 175 1.33 17.37 -19.22
N GLN A 176 2.06 18.27 -18.57
CA GLN A 176 1.76 18.83 -17.25
C GLN A 176 2.14 20.32 -17.27
N ASP A 177 1.44 21.15 -16.52
CA ASP A 177 1.81 22.56 -16.35
C ASP A 177 1.49 23.04 -14.94
N HIS A 178 2.55 23.33 -14.18
CA HIS A 178 2.48 23.82 -12.81
C HIS A 178 2.78 25.33 -12.74
N GLY A 179 2.82 26.00 -13.90
CA GLY A 179 3.08 27.41 -14.08
C GLY A 179 4.55 27.73 -14.40
N SER A 180 5.44 26.74 -14.55
CA SER A 180 6.86 26.98 -14.78
C SER A 180 7.20 27.22 -16.27
N PRO A 181 8.27 27.98 -16.59
CA PRO A 181 8.77 28.08 -17.95
C PRO A 181 9.22 26.73 -18.53
N GLU A 182 9.76 25.84 -17.67
CA GLU A 182 10.21 24.50 -18.02
C GLU A 182 9.06 23.64 -18.53
N ASP A 183 7.89 23.67 -17.88
CA ASP A 183 6.68 22.96 -18.32
C ASP A 183 6.29 23.35 -19.74
N ARG A 184 6.27 24.66 -20.04
CA ARG A 184 5.91 25.18 -21.37
C ARG A 184 6.87 24.70 -22.44
N ILE A 185 8.18 24.75 -22.15
CA ILE A 185 9.22 24.28 -23.08
C ILE A 185 9.04 22.79 -23.37
N VAL A 186 8.80 21.99 -22.33
CA VAL A 186 8.61 20.54 -22.44
C VAL A 186 7.33 20.21 -23.21
N ASN A 187 6.20 20.81 -22.85
CA ASN A 187 4.91 20.55 -23.50
C ASN A 187 4.93 20.84 -25.01
N VAL A 188 5.52 21.98 -25.40
CA VAL A 188 5.63 22.34 -26.83
C VAL A 188 6.51 21.36 -27.60
N GLU A 189 7.62 20.89 -27.02
CA GLU A 189 8.48 19.92 -27.70
C GLU A 189 7.88 18.50 -27.69
N ILE A 190 7.22 18.10 -26.59
CA ILE A 190 6.44 16.85 -26.53
C ILE A 190 5.41 16.80 -27.65
N LEU A 191 4.69 17.90 -27.90
CA LEU A 191 3.71 17.95 -28.99
C LEU A 191 4.34 17.73 -30.38
N LYS A 192 5.57 18.21 -30.60
CA LYS A 192 6.28 17.95 -31.85
C LYS A 192 6.65 16.48 -31.97
N ILE A 193 7.24 15.91 -30.92
CA ILE A 193 7.64 14.50 -30.89
C ILE A 193 6.40 13.60 -31.08
N ALA A 194 5.29 13.92 -30.43
CA ALA A 194 4.02 13.21 -30.57
C ALA A 194 3.54 13.14 -32.03
N ARG A 195 3.58 14.27 -32.75
CA ARG A 195 3.17 14.34 -34.16
C ARG A 195 4.15 13.64 -35.10
N GLU A 196 5.44 13.79 -34.86
CA GLU A 196 6.49 13.17 -35.68
C GLU A 196 6.48 11.65 -35.56
N LEU A 197 6.29 11.14 -34.35
CA LEU A 197 6.34 9.72 -34.05
C LEU A 197 4.95 9.07 -34.01
N ASP A 198 3.88 9.82 -34.20
CA ASP A 198 2.49 9.35 -34.10
C ASP A 198 2.20 8.69 -32.73
N ILE A 199 2.47 9.42 -31.65
CA ILE A 199 2.21 9.00 -30.26
C ILE A 199 1.13 9.90 -29.67
N LYS A 200 0.11 9.29 -29.05
CA LYS A 200 -0.97 10.04 -28.40
C LYS A 200 -0.47 10.79 -27.16
N ILE A 201 -1.04 11.97 -26.93
CA ILE A 201 -0.75 12.79 -25.75
C ILE A 201 -1.86 12.61 -24.72
N ILE A 202 -1.50 12.55 -23.44
CA ILE A 202 -2.42 12.67 -22.30
C ILE A 202 -2.02 13.85 -21.43
N CYS A 203 -2.99 14.52 -20.82
CA CYS A 203 -2.71 15.51 -19.78
C CYS A 203 -2.85 14.88 -18.40
N THR A 204 -1.99 15.26 -17.47
CA THR A 204 -2.10 14.92 -16.05
C THR A 204 -1.67 16.13 -15.21
N ASN A 205 -1.70 16.02 -13.88
CA ASN A 205 -1.34 17.12 -12.99
C ASN A 205 -0.39 16.73 -11.85
N ASP A 206 0.08 15.47 -11.84
CA ASP A 206 0.98 14.96 -10.80
C ASP A 206 0.50 15.31 -9.38
N SER A 207 -0.75 14.97 -9.06
CA SER A 207 -1.40 15.53 -7.87
C SER A 207 -0.89 14.89 -6.59
N HIS A 208 -0.43 15.70 -5.65
CA HIS A 208 0.10 15.30 -4.34
C HIS A 208 -0.87 15.57 -3.18
N TYR A 209 -1.91 16.37 -3.42
CA TYR A 209 -2.95 16.71 -2.45
C TYR A 209 -4.33 16.86 -3.13
N ILE A 210 -5.40 16.96 -2.35
CA ILE A 210 -6.77 16.78 -2.87
C ILE A 210 -7.33 18.09 -3.44
N SER A 211 -7.10 19.22 -2.77
CA SER A 211 -7.67 20.52 -3.13
C SER A 211 -6.61 21.63 -3.11
N CYS A 212 -6.85 22.70 -3.87
CA CYS A 212 -6.07 23.94 -3.80
C CYS A 212 -5.99 24.54 -2.38
N ASN A 213 -6.89 24.15 -1.47
CA ASN A 213 -6.85 24.56 -0.07
C ASN A 213 -5.86 23.75 0.79
N ASP A 214 -5.28 22.67 0.26
CA ASP A 214 -4.35 21.79 1.00
C ASP A 214 -2.88 22.19 0.84
N VAL A 215 -2.57 23.16 -0.02
CA VAL A 215 -1.19 23.56 -0.39
C VAL A 215 -0.31 23.82 0.83
N GLU A 216 -0.84 24.57 1.79
CA GLU A 216 -0.08 24.93 2.98
C GLU A 216 0.15 23.73 3.90
N ALA A 217 -0.83 22.83 4.01
CA ALA A 217 -0.70 21.61 4.79
C ALA A 217 0.30 20.62 4.15
N HIS A 218 0.36 20.58 2.82
CA HIS A 218 1.37 19.82 2.08
C HIS A 218 2.78 20.40 2.28
N ASP A 219 2.98 21.72 2.17
CA ASP A 219 4.28 22.37 2.47
C ASP A 219 4.73 22.05 3.92
N ALA A 220 3.79 22.05 4.87
CA ALA A 220 4.08 21.64 6.25
C ALA A 220 4.48 20.17 6.38
N LEU A 221 3.84 19.26 5.64
CA LEU A 221 4.22 17.84 5.62
C LEU A 221 5.66 17.65 5.14
N LEU A 222 6.04 18.33 4.05
CA LEU A 222 7.42 18.31 3.53
C LEU A 222 8.42 18.88 4.53
N CYS A 223 8.06 19.97 5.21
CA CYS A 223 8.87 20.57 6.27
C CYS A 223 9.06 19.61 7.46
N ILE A 224 8.01 18.89 7.87
CA ILE A 224 8.07 17.90 8.97
C ILE A 224 9.07 16.79 8.65
N GLN A 225 9.08 16.33 7.40
CA GLN A 225 9.92 15.23 6.94
C GLN A 225 11.38 15.65 6.70
N THR A 226 11.59 16.87 6.19
CA THR A 226 12.93 17.42 5.95
C THR A 226 13.56 18.09 7.17
N GLY A 227 12.79 18.27 8.25
CA GLY A 227 13.24 18.92 9.49
C GLY A 227 13.49 20.42 9.31
N LYS A 228 12.69 21.08 8.48
CA LYS A 228 12.77 22.50 8.13
C LYS A 228 11.61 23.30 8.68
N LEU A 229 11.79 24.60 8.88
CA LEU A 229 10.71 25.53 9.21
C LEU A 229 10.05 26.06 7.94
N LEU A 230 8.76 26.40 8.01
CA LEU A 230 8.03 27.02 6.90
C LEU A 230 8.56 28.40 6.52
N THR A 231 9.26 29.05 7.45
CA THR A 231 9.90 30.36 7.26
C THR A 231 11.27 30.27 6.57
N GLU A 232 11.86 29.07 6.43
CA GLU A 232 13.15 28.91 5.75
C GLU A 232 13.00 28.94 4.23
N ASP A 233 13.72 29.84 3.54
CA ASP A 233 13.65 29.96 2.08
C ASP A 233 14.20 28.73 1.33
N LYS A 234 15.28 28.12 1.85
CA LYS A 234 15.94 26.96 1.23
C LYS A 234 15.36 25.65 1.76
N ARG A 235 14.16 25.30 1.29
CA ARG A 235 13.46 24.06 1.61
C ARG A 235 12.85 23.42 0.35
N LEU A 236 12.45 22.15 0.48
CA LEU A 236 11.63 21.50 -0.54
C LEU A 236 10.21 22.08 -0.48
N ARG A 237 9.73 22.62 -1.59
CA ARG A 237 8.39 23.18 -1.73
C ARG A 237 7.92 23.04 -3.17
N TYR A 238 6.64 22.75 -3.35
CA TYR A 238 5.97 22.63 -4.64
C TYR A 238 5.33 23.94 -5.10
N SER A 239 4.86 23.99 -6.35
CA SER A 239 4.28 25.21 -6.93
C SER A 239 2.97 25.64 -6.24
N GLY A 240 2.22 24.69 -5.67
CA GLY A 240 0.91 24.92 -5.09
C GLY A 240 -0.25 24.62 -6.04
N THR A 241 0.04 23.98 -7.19
CA THR A 241 -0.96 23.64 -8.20
C THR A 241 -1.19 22.12 -8.34
N GLU A 242 -0.42 21.30 -7.65
CA GLU A 242 -0.40 19.83 -7.67
C GLU A 242 -1.57 19.20 -6.89
N TYR A 243 -2.80 19.69 -7.09
CA TYR A 243 -4.01 19.11 -6.52
C TYR A 243 -4.85 18.35 -7.56
N LEU A 244 -5.86 17.59 -7.11
CA LEU A 244 -6.82 16.97 -8.01
C LEU A 244 -7.75 18.02 -8.65
N LYS A 245 -7.39 18.44 -9.86
CA LYS A 245 -8.10 19.45 -10.65
C LYS A 245 -9.37 18.89 -11.30
N SER A 246 -10.37 19.75 -11.44
CA SER A 246 -11.54 19.50 -12.29
C SER A 246 -11.17 19.49 -13.77
N THR A 247 -12.05 18.94 -14.62
CA THR A 247 -11.84 18.95 -16.08
C THR A 247 -11.70 20.37 -16.62
N ASP A 248 -12.49 21.32 -16.10
CA ASP A 248 -12.41 22.71 -16.54
C ASP A 248 -11.09 23.34 -16.13
N GLU A 249 -10.61 23.13 -14.91
CA GLU A 249 -9.27 23.60 -14.52
C GLU A 249 -8.17 22.99 -15.39
N MET A 250 -8.26 21.71 -15.75
CA MET A 250 -7.31 21.06 -16.67
C MET A 250 -7.33 21.70 -18.06
N ARG A 251 -8.51 22.05 -18.61
CA ARG A 251 -8.61 22.79 -19.88
C ARG A 251 -7.91 24.14 -19.81
N GLN A 252 -7.95 24.77 -18.64
CA GLN A 252 -7.45 26.13 -18.48
C GLN A 252 -5.93 26.20 -18.40
N LEU A 253 -5.30 25.12 -17.95
CA LEU A 253 -3.88 25.00 -17.61
C LEU A 253 -2.95 25.34 -18.78
N PHE A 254 -3.24 24.81 -19.98
CA PHE A 254 -2.31 24.82 -21.11
C PHE A 254 -2.58 25.91 -22.18
N ARG A 255 -3.59 26.77 -21.97
CA ARG A 255 -4.14 27.67 -23.02
C ARG A 255 -3.19 28.74 -23.53
N ASP A 256 -2.12 29.01 -22.80
CA ASP A 256 -1.12 30.02 -23.16
C ASP A 256 -0.06 29.50 -24.15
N HIS A 257 0.09 28.18 -24.31
CA HIS A 257 1.16 27.60 -25.13
C HIS A 257 0.75 26.38 -25.98
N LEU A 258 -0.46 25.82 -25.80
CA LEU A 258 -1.01 24.73 -26.62
C LEU A 258 -2.33 25.13 -27.29
N GLU A 259 -2.59 24.53 -28.45
CA GLU A 259 -3.84 24.74 -29.21
C GLU A 259 -5.04 24.08 -28.51
N PRO A 260 -6.24 24.69 -28.54
CA PRO A 260 -7.44 24.15 -27.89
C PRO A 260 -7.78 22.71 -28.28
N GLU A 261 -7.58 22.32 -29.54
CA GLU A 261 -7.85 20.97 -30.02
C GLU A 261 -6.93 19.93 -29.38
N VAL A 262 -5.65 20.29 -29.14
CA VAL A 262 -4.67 19.42 -28.48
C VAL A 262 -5.06 19.22 -27.01
N ILE A 263 -5.57 20.27 -26.35
CA ILE A 263 -6.01 20.21 -24.95
C ILE A 263 -7.23 19.29 -24.82
N GLU A 264 -8.24 19.43 -25.68
CA GLU A 264 -9.40 18.53 -25.66
C GLU A 264 -9.03 17.10 -26.04
N GLU A 265 -8.10 16.92 -26.98
CA GLU A 265 -7.55 15.61 -27.31
C GLU A 265 -6.83 14.98 -26.12
N SER A 266 -5.95 15.70 -25.43
CA SER A 266 -5.20 15.16 -24.30
C SER A 266 -6.12 14.77 -23.15
N ILE A 267 -7.19 15.53 -22.90
CA ILE A 267 -8.23 15.17 -21.92
C ILE A 267 -8.98 13.92 -22.37
N ARG A 268 -9.43 13.84 -23.62
CA ARG A 268 -10.13 12.68 -24.16
C ARG A 268 -9.28 11.41 -24.09
N ASN A 269 -7.99 11.51 -24.36
CA ASN A 269 -7.08 10.38 -24.30
C ASN A 269 -6.93 9.84 -22.86
N THR A 270 -7.16 10.65 -21.81
CA THR A 270 -7.22 10.12 -20.42
C THR A 270 -8.39 9.15 -20.21
N LEU A 271 -9.53 9.41 -20.86
CA LEU A 271 -10.68 8.51 -20.85
C LEU A 271 -10.38 7.24 -21.65
N GLU A 272 -9.66 7.36 -22.78
CA GLU A 272 -9.23 6.19 -23.56
C GLU A 272 -8.34 5.26 -22.72
N VAL A 273 -7.36 5.81 -21.99
CA VAL A 273 -6.54 5.02 -21.05
C VAL A 273 -7.42 4.35 -20.02
N ALA A 274 -8.37 5.08 -19.43
CA ALA A 274 -9.32 4.49 -18.49
C ALA A 274 -10.11 3.35 -19.13
N ASP A 275 -10.63 3.51 -20.34
CA ASP A 275 -11.43 2.50 -21.05
C ASP A 275 -10.64 1.23 -21.36
N LYS A 276 -9.32 1.33 -21.59
CA LYS A 276 -8.43 0.17 -21.74
C LYS A 276 -8.28 -0.66 -20.46
N ILE A 277 -8.57 -0.11 -19.28
CA ILE A 277 -8.40 -0.82 -18.01
C ILE A 277 -9.50 -1.86 -17.79
N GLU A 278 -9.07 -3.11 -17.69
CA GLU A 278 -9.87 -4.29 -17.37
C GLU A 278 -9.99 -4.49 -15.84
N PRO A 279 -11.02 -5.19 -15.35
CA PRO A 279 -11.11 -5.58 -13.95
C PRO A 279 -9.94 -6.45 -13.48
N TYR A 280 -9.45 -6.22 -12.26
CA TYR A 280 -8.40 -7.05 -11.64
C TYR A 280 -9.02 -8.29 -10.98
N GLU A 281 -8.92 -9.43 -11.66
CA GLU A 281 -9.51 -10.70 -11.23
C GLU A 281 -8.56 -11.49 -10.33
N GLY A 282 -9.11 -12.20 -9.34
CA GLY A 282 -8.34 -13.13 -8.50
C GLY A 282 -7.30 -12.49 -7.56
N ILE A 283 -7.31 -11.15 -7.41
CA ILE A 283 -6.44 -10.43 -6.47
C ILE A 283 -7.02 -10.46 -5.04
N LEU A 284 -8.34 -10.32 -4.90
CA LEU A 284 -9.04 -10.33 -3.61
C LEU A 284 -9.83 -11.62 -3.41
N GLY A 285 -9.88 -12.11 -2.17
CA GLY A 285 -10.94 -13.02 -1.70
C GLY A 285 -10.71 -14.52 -1.89
N GLN A 286 -9.57 -14.97 -2.41
CA GLN A 286 -9.24 -16.40 -2.48
C GLN A 286 -8.18 -16.76 -1.43
N PRO A 287 -8.49 -17.66 -0.46
CA PRO A 287 -7.48 -18.21 0.44
C PRO A 287 -6.39 -18.92 -0.37
N ARG A 288 -5.13 -18.64 -0.05
CA ARG A 288 -3.97 -19.34 -0.61
C ARG A 288 -3.22 -19.99 0.53
N ILE A 289 -3.42 -21.30 0.67
CA ILE A 289 -2.75 -22.10 1.70
C ILE A 289 -1.51 -22.73 1.05
N PRO A 290 -0.33 -22.70 1.69
CA PRO A 290 0.87 -23.37 1.17
C PRO A 290 0.64 -24.87 0.99
N ASP A 291 1.30 -25.46 0.00
CA ASP A 291 1.37 -26.91 -0.11
C ASP A 291 2.18 -27.47 1.05
N PHE A 292 1.66 -28.52 1.69
CA PHE A 292 2.34 -29.21 2.78
C PHE A 292 2.76 -30.61 2.31
N PRO A 293 4.02 -31.03 2.51
CA PRO A 293 4.46 -32.36 2.08
C PRO A 293 3.79 -33.44 2.91
N ILE A 294 3.01 -34.30 2.26
CA ILE A 294 2.30 -35.43 2.88
C ILE A 294 3.11 -36.71 2.64
N PRO A 295 3.34 -37.54 3.68
CA PRO A 295 3.98 -38.84 3.48
C PRO A 295 3.14 -39.76 2.58
N ASP A 296 3.80 -40.57 1.75
CA ASP A 296 3.17 -41.43 0.72
C ASP A 296 2.16 -42.45 1.29
N GLU A 297 2.28 -42.78 2.58
CA GLU A 297 1.38 -43.69 3.29
C GLU A 297 0.00 -43.07 3.60
N PHE A 298 -0.19 -41.77 3.40
CA PHE A 298 -1.47 -41.08 3.59
C PHE A 298 -2.05 -40.60 2.26
N GLU A 299 -3.36 -40.80 2.08
CA GLU A 299 -4.10 -40.39 0.88
C GLU A 299 -4.21 -38.86 0.71
N GLY A 300 -3.76 -38.07 1.69
CA GLY A 300 -3.71 -36.61 1.61
C GLY A 300 -3.68 -35.91 2.97
N ALA A 301 -3.77 -34.57 2.95
CA ALA A 301 -3.69 -33.71 4.13
C ALA A 301 -4.75 -34.04 5.20
N ALA A 302 -5.97 -34.42 4.79
CA ALA A 302 -7.03 -34.80 5.70
C ALA A 302 -6.68 -36.06 6.52
N ALA A 303 -6.22 -37.12 5.84
CA ALA A 303 -5.83 -38.37 6.49
C ALA A 303 -4.62 -38.17 7.41
N TYR A 304 -3.63 -37.41 6.95
CA TYR A 304 -2.43 -37.14 7.74
C TYR A 304 -2.71 -36.29 8.97
N MET A 305 -3.49 -35.19 8.85
CA MET A 305 -3.88 -34.37 9.99
C MET A 305 -4.64 -35.18 11.04
N ALA A 306 -5.59 -36.03 10.61
CA ALA A 306 -6.36 -36.88 11.52
C ALA A 306 -5.47 -37.89 12.26
N HIS A 307 -4.49 -38.49 11.57
CA HIS A 307 -3.51 -39.38 12.20
C HIS A 307 -2.65 -38.64 13.24
N VAL A 308 -2.07 -37.49 12.88
CA VAL A 308 -1.28 -36.66 13.79
C VAL A 308 -2.07 -36.23 15.02
N ALA A 309 -3.35 -35.87 14.85
CA ALA A 309 -4.22 -35.48 15.95
C ALA A 309 -4.52 -36.66 16.90
N ARG A 310 -4.84 -37.85 16.37
CA ARG A 310 -5.12 -39.05 17.18
C ARG A 310 -3.86 -39.49 17.95
N ASP A 311 -2.72 -39.56 17.27
CA ASP A 311 -1.44 -39.94 17.88
C ASP A 311 -0.99 -38.93 18.94
N GLY A 312 -1.15 -37.63 18.65
CA GLY A 312 -0.86 -36.56 19.59
C GLY A 312 -1.71 -36.67 20.86
N LEU A 313 -3.00 -37.03 20.74
CA LEU A 313 -3.86 -37.24 21.91
C LEU A 313 -3.39 -38.43 22.76
N VAL A 314 -3.00 -39.55 22.14
CA VAL A 314 -2.42 -40.71 22.85
C VAL A 314 -1.18 -40.32 23.63
N GLN A 315 -0.27 -39.53 23.01
CA GLN A 315 0.95 -39.05 23.65
C GLN A 315 0.66 -38.11 24.83
N ARG A 316 -0.29 -37.18 24.68
CA ARG A 316 -0.69 -36.23 25.74
C ARG A 316 -1.21 -36.95 26.99
N PHE A 317 -2.04 -37.95 26.79
CA PHE A 317 -2.65 -38.73 27.88
C PHE A 317 -1.73 -39.86 28.38
N LYS A 318 -0.58 -40.09 27.73
CA LYS A 318 0.31 -41.25 27.98
C LYS A 318 -0.48 -42.57 27.96
N ALA A 319 -1.45 -42.66 27.05
CA ALA A 319 -2.30 -43.83 26.89
C ALA A 319 -1.57 -44.93 26.11
N ALA A 320 -1.98 -46.19 26.29
CA ALA A 320 -1.39 -47.32 25.55
C ALA A 320 -1.82 -47.31 24.06
N ASP A 321 -3.07 -46.94 23.81
CA ASP A 321 -3.65 -46.77 22.49
C ASP A 321 -4.76 -45.71 22.54
N TYR A 322 -5.30 -45.35 21.37
CA TYR A 322 -6.40 -44.39 21.26
C TYR A 322 -7.68 -44.88 21.97
N GLY A 323 -7.92 -46.20 21.99
CA GLY A 323 -9.10 -46.81 22.63
C GLY A 323 -9.10 -46.68 24.16
N ALA A 324 -7.93 -46.56 24.79
CA ALA A 324 -7.77 -46.32 26.23
C ALA A 324 -8.18 -44.90 26.67
N ILE A 325 -8.39 -43.97 25.73
CA ILE A 325 -8.85 -42.61 26.00
C ILE A 325 -10.37 -42.61 26.25
N SER A 326 -10.84 -41.75 27.17
CA SER A 326 -12.26 -41.66 27.50
C SER A 326 -13.12 -41.33 26.26
N GLN A 327 -14.35 -41.85 26.26
CA GLN A 327 -15.27 -41.70 25.14
C GLN A 327 -15.55 -40.21 24.82
N GLU A 328 -15.66 -39.37 25.85
CA GLU A 328 -15.87 -37.92 25.72
C GLU A 328 -14.80 -37.23 24.83
N TYR A 329 -13.53 -37.55 25.05
CA TYR A 329 -12.43 -36.96 24.28
C TYR A 329 -12.38 -37.51 22.85
N ARG A 330 -12.65 -38.81 22.68
CA ARG A 330 -12.70 -39.44 21.35
C ARG A 330 -13.82 -38.84 20.50
N ASP A 331 -15.03 -38.75 21.05
CA ASP A 331 -16.19 -38.20 20.35
C ASP A 331 -15.94 -36.73 19.95
N ARG A 332 -15.35 -35.94 20.86
CA ARG A 332 -15.00 -34.55 20.56
C ARG A 332 -13.90 -34.45 19.50
N LEU A 333 -12.86 -35.27 19.56
CA LEU A 333 -11.76 -35.21 18.58
C LEU A 333 -12.26 -35.56 17.17
N GLU A 334 -13.06 -36.62 17.04
CA GLU A 334 -13.59 -37.03 15.73
C GLU A 334 -14.55 -35.96 15.16
N TYR A 335 -15.42 -35.38 15.99
CA TYR A 335 -16.27 -34.25 15.58
C TYR A 335 -15.45 -33.07 15.04
N GLU A 336 -14.40 -32.67 15.75
CA GLU A 336 -13.53 -31.57 15.31
C GLU A 336 -12.76 -31.91 14.02
N ILE A 337 -12.23 -33.13 13.89
CA ILE A 337 -11.54 -33.61 12.68
C ILE A 337 -12.48 -33.55 11.47
N GLU A 338 -13.68 -34.10 11.59
CA GLU A 338 -14.68 -34.09 10.52
C GLU A 338 -15.03 -32.66 10.10
N MET A 339 -15.22 -31.76 11.07
CA MET A 339 -15.50 -30.35 10.80
C MET A 339 -14.36 -29.65 10.06
N MET A 340 -13.11 -29.84 10.49
CA MET A 340 -11.94 -29.26 9.82
C MET A 340 -11.79 -29.75 8.39
N ILE A 341 -12.04 -31.05 8.13
CA ILE A 341 -12.02 -31.63 6.79
C ILE A 341 -13.12 -31.03 5.92
N GLN A 342 -14.36 -30.93 6.42
CA GLN A 342 -15.48 -30.33 5.68
C GLN A 342 -15.26 -28.85 5.33
N MET A 343 -14.55 -28.11 6.19
CA MET A 343 -14.23 -26.70 5.96
C MET A 343 -13.01 -26.49 5.05
N GLY A 344 -12.19 -27.54 4.81
CA GLY A 344 -11.02 -27.46 3.93
C GLY A 344 -9.78 -26.86 4.59
N PHE A 345 -9.65 -26.97 5.92
CA PHE A 345 -8.49 -26.49 6.67
C PHE A 345 -7.40 -27.53 7.09
N PRO A 346 -7.39 -28.82 6.67
CA PRO A 346 -6.35 -29.74 7.12
C PRO A 346 -4.91 -29.27 6.84
N THR A 347 -4.64 -28.75 5.64
CA THR A 347 -3.31 -28.25 5.27
C THR A 347 -2.89 -27.06 6.13
N TYR A 348 -3.81 -26.15 6.46
CA TYR A 348 -3.52 -25.02 7.35
C TYR A 348 -3.08 -25.49 8.74
N PHE A 349 -3.77 -26.50 9.29
CA PHE A 349 -3.41 -27.09 10.57
C PHE A 349 -2.05 -27.79 10.56
N LEU A 350 -1.74 -28.51 9.47
CA LEU A 350 -0.44 -29.16 9.31
C LEU A 350 0.70 -28.13 9.22
N VAL A 351 0.51 -27.03 8.50
CA VAL A 351 1.50 -25.94 8.42
C VAL A 351 1.74 -25.33 9.80
N VAL A 352 0.67 -25.03 10.55
CA VAL A 352 0.76 -24.47 11.91
C VAL A 352 1.43 -25.43 12.88
N TRP A 353 1.03 -26.70 12.81
CA TRP A 353 1.63 -27.75 13.61
C TRP A 353 3.13 -27.90 13.36
N ASP A 354 3.56 -27.85 12.11
CA ASP A 354 4.94 -28.12 11.71
C ASP A 354 5.95 -27.14 12.33
N TYR A 355 5.71 -25.83 12.23
CA TYR A 355 6.64 -24.85 12.81
C TYR A 355 6.57 -24.82 14.35
N ILE A 356 5.42 -25.17 14.95
CA ILE A 356 5.30 -25.30 16.42
C ILE A 356 6.04 -26.55 16.90
N ARG A 357 5.94 -27.65 16.16
CA ARG A 357 6.68 -28.89 16.43
C ARG A 357 8.18 -28.64 16.36
N PHE A 358 8.65 -27.99 15.30
CA PHE A 358 10.04 -27.57 15.16
C PHE A 358 10.51 -26.75 16.37
N ALA A 359 9.72 -25.75 16.78
CA ALA A 359 10.07 -24.93 17.94
C ALA A 359 10.22 -25.77 19.22
N ARG A 360 9.29 -26.68 19.49
CA ARG A 360 9.34 -27.57 20.67
C ARG A 360 10.53 -28.54 20.61
N GLU A 361 10.78 -29.17 19.46
CA GLU A 361 11.89 -30.11 19.25
C GLU A 361 13.26 -29.43 19.41
N ASN A 362 13.35 -28.14 19.08
CA ASN A 362 14.56 -27.32 19.24
C ASN A 362 14.61 -26.53 20.55
N ASN A 363 13.80 -26.94 21.55
CA ASN A 363 13.73 -26.33 22.88
C ASN A 363 13.46 -24.81 22.86
N ILE A 364 12.71 -24.31 21.88
CA ILE A 364 12.20 -22.94 21.83
C ILE A 364 10.91 -22.90 22.66
N PRO A 365 10.83 -22.09 23.73
CA PRO A 365 9.60 -21.97 24.50
C PRO A 365 8.44 -21.46 23.66
N VAL A 366 7.33 -22.21 23.67
CA VAL A 366 6.07 -21.86 23.01
C VAL A 366 5.01 -21.62 24.08
N GLY A 367 4.25 -20.54 23.94
CA GLY A 367 3.14 -20.21 24.83
C GLY A 367 2.05 -21.29 24.85
N PRO A 368 1.13 -21.23 25.82
CA PRO A 368 0.05 -22.21 25.93
C PRO A 368 -1.03 -22.09 24.84
N GLY A 369 -0.93 -21.08 23.97
CA GLY A 369 -1.94 -20.70 22.98
C GLY A 369 -2.75 -19.48 23.44
N ARG A 370 -3.18 -18.66 22.48
CA ARG A 370 -4.00 -17.46 22.71
C ARG A 370 -5.20 -17.42 21.77
N GLY A 371 -6.16 -16.56 22.09
CA GLY A 371 -7.37 -16.41 21.30
C GLY A 371 -8.27 -17.63 21.33
N SER A 372 -9.04 -17.85 20.26
CA SER A 372 -10.02 -18.93 20.18
C SER A 372 -9.40 -20.31 19.92
N ALA A 373 -8.17 -20.38 19.40
CA ALA A 373 -7.48 -21.65 19.08
C ALA A 373 -7.40 -22.61 20.28
N ALA A 374 -7.34 -22.08 21.52
CA ALA A 374 -7.34 -22.88 22.75
C ALA A 374 -8.62 -23.70 22.98
N GLY A 375 -9.71 -23.43 22.26
CA GLY A 375 -10.96 -24.19 22.35
C GLY A 375 -11.02 -25.49 21.52
N SER A 376 -9.99 -25.76 20.70
CA SER A 376 -9.93 -26.96 19.86
C SER A 376 -9.12 -28.09 20.52
N LEU A 377 -9.76 -29.25 20.65
CA LEU A 377 -9.09 -30.48 21.08
C LEU A 377 -8.08 -30.97 20.03
N VAL A 378 -8.36 -30.78 18.73
CA VAL A 378 -7.37 -31.07 17.66
C VAL A 378 -6.12 -30.22 17.83
N ALA A 379 -6.26 -28.92 18.08
CA ALA A 379 -5.12 -28.03 18.32
C ALA A 379 -4.30 -28.46 19.56
N TYR A 380 -4.98 -28.86 20.64
CA TYR A 380 -4.32 -29.37 21.84
C TYR A 380 -3.58 -30.68 21.59
N ALA A 381 -4.23 -31.63 20.91
CA ALA A 381 -3.70 -32.95 20.59
C ALA A 381 -2.45 -32.85 19.70
N MET A 382 -2.50 -32.02 18.66
CA MET A 382 -1.36 -31.80 17.76
C MET A 382 -0.21 -31.03 18.42
N GLY A 383 -0.40 -30.39 19.58
CA GLY A 383 0.67 -29.60 20.23
C GLY A 383 0.69 -28.11 19.90
N ILE A 384 -0.30 -27.64 19.12
CA ILE A 384 -0.49 -26.24 18.74
C ILE A 384 -0.82 -25.41 19.98
N THR A 385 -1.74 -25.90 20.82
CA THR A 385 -2.08 -25.30 22.12
C THR A 385 -1.64 -26.22 23.25
N ASN A 386 -1.59 -25.70 24.48
CA ASN A 386 -1.15 -26.45 25.66
C ASN A 386 -2.18 -26.44 26.80
N ILE A 387 -3.42 -26.04 26.51
CA ILE A 387 -4.53 -26.01 27.47
C ILE A 387 -5.53 -27.07 27.03
N ASP A 388 -5.94 -27.93 27.96
CA ASP A 388 -6.95 -28.96 27.71
C ASP A 388 -8.35 -28.32 27.60
N PRO A 389 -8.96 -28.30 26.39
CA PRO A 389 -10.23 -27.62 26.20
C PRO A 389 -11.41 -28.34 26.85
N VAL A 390 -11.35 -29.68 26.97
CA VAL A 390 -12.45 -30.47 27.55
C VAL A 390 -12.46 -30.27 29.05
N HIS A 391 -11.28 -30.35 29.70
CA HIS A 391 -11.16 -30.12 31.14
C HIS A 391 -11.64 -28.72 31.57
N HIS A 392 -11.37 -27.71 30.74
CA HIS A 392 -11.72 -26.31 31.04
C HIS A 392 -13.06 -25.84 30.43
N GLY A 393 -13.80 -26.71 29.75
CA GLY A 393 -15.09 -26.37 29.14
C GLY A 393 -14.98 -25.33 28.02
N LEU A 394 -13.88 -25.33 27.28
CA LEU A 394 -13.66 -24.43 26.14
C LEU A 394 -14.39 -24.96 24.89
N LEU A 395 -15.00 -24.03 24.14
CA LEU A 395 -15.89 -24.35 23.01
C LEU A 395 -15.14 -24.28 21.68
N PHE A 396 -15.24 -25.34 20.88
CA PHE A 396 -14.67 -25.42 19.53
C PHE A 396 -15.39 -24.50 18.56
N GLU A 397 -16.70 -24.35 18.73
CA GLU A 397 -17.58 -23.55 17.88
C GLU A 397 -17.25 -22.05 17.96
N ARG A 398 -16.59 -21.63 19.06
CA ARG A 398 -16.03 -20.29 19.20
C ARG A 398 -14.80 -20.08 18.33
N PHE A 399 -14.09 -21.15 18.00
CA PHE A 399 -12.91 -21.14 17.13
C PHE A 399 -13.29 -21.33 15.67
N LEU A 400 -14.00 -22.42 15.36
CA LEU A 400 -14.51 -22.71 14.02
C LEU A 400 -16.03 -22.83 14.09
N ASN A 401 -16.72 -21.84 13.52
CA ASN A 401 -18.17 -21.87 13.45
C ASN A 401 -18.63 -22.67 12.22
N PRO A 402 -19.38 -23.78 12.39
CA PRO A 402 -19.86 -24.60 11.27
C PRO A 402 -20.75 -23.85 10.28
N GLU A 403 -21.49 -22.85 10.74
CA GLU A 403 -22.42 -22.06 9.93
C GLU A 403 -21.71 -21.00 9.07
N ARG A 404 -20.42 -20.75 9.31
CA ARG A 404 -19.65 -19.70 8.64
C ARG A 404 -18.31 -20.23 8.16
N LYS A 405 -18.17 -20.41 6.84
CA LYS A 405 -16.86 -20.64 6.20
C LYS A 405 -16.01 -19.37 6.26
N SER A 406 -15.30 -19.17 7.36
CA SER A 406 -14.23 -18.19 7.51
C SER A 406 -12.93 -18.89 7.86
N MET A 407 -11.81 -18.41 7.32
CA MET A 407 -10.49 -18.93 7.66
C MET A 407 -10.22 -18.68 9.16
N PRO A 408 -9.81 -19.70 9.93
CA PRO A 408 -9.43 -19.52 11.33
C PRO A 408 -8.12 -18.73 11.44
N ASP A 409 -7.95 -18.06 12.57
CA ASP A 409 -6.74 -17.31 12.90
C ASP A 409 -6.06 -17.96 14.12
N ILE A 410 -4.84 -18.47 13.93
CA ILE A 410 -4.04 -19.12 14.98
C ILE A 410 -2.80 -18.27 15.25
N ASP A 411 -2.89 -17.43 16.27
CA ASP A 411 -1.75 -16.70 16.83
C ASP A 411 -0.96 -17.60 17.79
N THR A 412 0.36 -17.62 17.64
CA THR A 412 1.26 -18.37 18.52
C THR A 412 2.28 -17.44 19.16
N ASP A 413 2.45 -17.56 20.48
CA ASP A 413 3.47 -16.81 21.23
C ASP A 413 4.76 -17.64 21.33
N PHE A 414 5.88 -17.04 20.94
CA PHE A 414 7.23 -17.63 21.04
C PHE A 414 8.11 -16.81 21.97
N CYS A 415 9.18 -17.43 22.48
CA CYS A 415 10.27 -16.71 23.15
C CYS A 415 10.82 -15.59 22.24
N ILE A 416 10.88 -14.36 22.74
CA ILE A 416 11.29 -13.18 21.97
C ILE A 416 12.68 -13.37 21.36
N ASP A 417 13.62 -13.91 22.14
CA ASP A 417 15.03 -14.05 21.73
C ASP A 417 15.27 -15.13 20.66
N ARG A 418 14.31 -16.06 20.48
CA ARG A 418 14.44 -17.21 19.57
C ARG A 418 13.32 -17.26 18.52
N ARG A 419 12.52 -16.20 18.41
CA ARG A 419 11.42 -16.12 17.43
C ARG A 419 11.96 -16.15 16.00
N ASP A 420 13.09 -15.52 15.76
CA ASP A 420 13.69 -15.42 14.42
C ASP A 420 14.10 -16.80 13.88
N GLU A 421 14.54 -17.73 14.74
CA GLU A 421 14.84 -19.12 14.32
C GLU A 421 13.60 -19.85 13.76
N VAL A 422 12.41 -19.54 14.27
CA VAL A 422 11.14 -20.13 13.75
C VAL A 422 10.78 -19.49 12.41
N ILE A 423 11.06 -18.19 12.23
CA ILE A 423 10.85 -17.48 10.97
C ILE A 423 11.80 -18.04 9.90
N ASP A 424 13.06 -18.25 10.26
CA ASP A 424 14.07 -18.85 9.37
C ASP A 424 13.65 -20.26 8.96
N TYR A 425 13.21 -21.10 9.91
CA TYR A 425 12.66 -22.43 9.60
C TYR A 425 11.50 -22.37 8.60
N VAL A 426 10.52 -21.49 8.82
CA VAL A 426 9.38 -21.32 7.91
C VAL A 426 9.86 -20.84 6.54
N THR A 427 10.86 -19.96 6.50
CA THR A 427 11.44 -19.44 5.25
C THR A 427 12.13 -20.55 4.46
N ASP A 428 12.98 -21.35 5.10
CA ASP A 428 13.67 -22.48 4.48
C ASP A 428 12.70 -23.58 4.04
N ARG A 429 11.65 -23.83 4.83
CA ARG A 429 10.68 -24.90 4.60
C ARG A 429 9.72 -24.59 3.46
N TYR A 430 9.23 -23.35 3.38
CA TYR A 430 8.16 -22.95 2.44
C TYR A 430 8.67 -22.09 1.27
N GLY A 431 9.94 -21.72 1.28
CA GLY A 431 10.61 -20.98 0.21
C GLY A 431 10.71 -19.49 0.49
N GLU A 432 11.91 -18.93 0.27
CA GLU A 432 12.22 -17.50 0.45
C GLU A 432 11.30 -16.61 -0.40
N GLU A 433 10.87 -17.08 -1.58
CA GLU A 433 9.97 -16.32 -2.46
C GLU A 433 8.50 -16.29 -2.02
N ARG A 434 8.14 -17.04 -0.97
CA ARG A 434 6.74 -17.22 -0.50
C ARG A 434 6.52 -16.77 0.94
N VAL A 435 7.59 -16.45 1.66
CA VAL A 435 7.55 -16.09 3.09
C VAL A 435 8.03 -14.65 3.25
N ALA A 436 7.18 -13.81 3.83
CA ALA A 436 7.51 -12.41 4.12
C ALA A 436 6.76 -11.94 5.37
N GLN A 437 7.31 -10.94 6.05
CA GLN A 437 6.61 -10.29 7.16
C GLN A 437 5.56 -9.30 6.64
N ILE A 438 4.45 -9.20 7.37
CA ILE A 438 3.38 -8.26 7.04
C ILE A 438 3.80 -6.85 7.44
N ILE A 439 3.76 -5.92 6.48
CA ILE A 439 4.06 -4.50 6.72
C ILE A 439 3.01 -3.85 7.64
N THR A 440 3.45 -2.93 8.49
CA THR A 440 2.58 -2.08 9.30
C THR A 440 2.90 -0.61 9.01
N PHE A 441 1.89 0.16 8.59
CA PHE A 441 2.04 1.60 8.37
C PHE A 441 1.73 2.38 9.64
N ASN A 442 2.70 3.17 10.10
CA ASN A 442 2.47 4.07 11.23
C ASN A 442 1.79 5.34 10.72
N ARG A 443 0.57 5.62 11.18
CA ARG A 443 -0.15 6.84 10.82
C ARG A 443 0.14 7.98 11.81
N MET A 444 0.15 9.21 11.30
CA MET A 444 0.23 10.40 12.14
C MET A 444 -1.02 10.50 13.01
N THR A 445 -0.84 10.48 14.33
CA THR A 445 -1.94 10.63 15.29
C THR A 445 -2.24 12.09 15.56
N SER A 446 -3.49 12.42 15.91
CA SER A 446 -3.94 13.79 16.19
C SER A 446 -3.05 14.56 17.18
N LYS A 447 -2.48 13.89 18.20
CA LYS A 447 -1.52 14.53 19.12
C LYS A 447 -0.16 14.76 18.49
N ALA A 448 0.37 13.78 17.77
CA ALA A 448 1.69 13.86 17.15
C ALA A 448 1.70 14.89 16.02
N VAL A 449 0.70 14.85 15.15
CA VAL A 449 0.57 15.78 14.02
C VAL A 449 0.42 17.22 14.48
N LEU A 450 -0.36 17.46 15.55
CA LEU A 450 -0.50 18.79 16.13
C LEU A 450 0.86 19.31 16.62
N LYS A 451 1.67 18.47 17.26
CA LYS A 451 3.03 18.84 17.69
C LYS A 451 3.99 19.06 16.53
N ASP A 452 3.94 18.19 15.51
CA ASP A 452 4.81 18.27 14.35
C ASP A 452 4.52 19.53 13.51
N VAL A 453 3.25 19.91 13.32
CA VAL A 453 2.88 21.17 12.65
C VAL A 453 3.29 22.39 13.49
N ALA A 454 3.15 22.32 14.81
CA ALA A 454 3.59 23.41 15.70
C ALA A 454 5.08 23.71 15.52
N ARG A 455 5.90 22.65 15.42
CA ARG A 455 7.34 22.74 15.22
C ARG A 455 7.69 23.46 13.92
N VAL A 456 7.04 23.13 12.80
CA VAL A 456 7.36 23.77 11.50
C VAL A 456 6.81 25.19 11.37
N LEU A 457 5.78 25.54 12.15
CA LEU A 457 5.25 26.90 12.30
C LEU A 457 6.02 27.75 13.34
N ASP A 458 7.08 27.20 13.94
CA ASP A 458 7.87 27.85 15.00
C ASP A 458 7.02 28.26 16.24
N ILE A 459 5.99 27.47 16.55
CA ILE A 459 5.17 27.65 17.75
C ILE A 459 5.94 27.09 18.96
N PRO A 460 6.00 27.81 20.10
CA PRO A 460 6.73 27.35 21.28
C PRO A 460 6.28 25.96 21.74
N TYR A 461 7.26 25.09 22.06
CA TYR A 461 7.00 23.73 22.52
C TYR A 461 6.02 23.66 23.71
N ALA A 462 6.13 24.59 24.66
CA ALA A 462 5.24 24.65 25.82
C ALA A 462 3.76 24.83 25.44
N GLU A 463 3.50 25.65 24.41
CA GLU A 463 2.16 25.87 23.90
C GLU A 463 1.64 24.65 23.12
N SER A 464 2.51 24.07 22.30
CA SER A 464 2.25 22.82 21.58
C SER A 464 1.88 21.66 22.51
N ASP A 465 2.66 21.47 23.58
CA ASP A 465 2.44 20.43 24.58
C ASP A 465 1.14 20.64 25.37
N ARG A 466 0.82 21.89 25.72
CA ARG A 466 -0.44 22.26 26.38
C ARG A 466 -1.65 21.86 25.53
N MET A 467 -1.67 22.26 24.25
CA MET A 467 -2.77 21.91 23.34
C MET A 467 -2.88 20.40 23.10
N ALA A 468 -1.75 19.71 22.95
CA ALA A 468 -1.75 18.26 22.75
C ALA A 468 -2.25 17.49 23.99
N LYS A 469 -2.03 18.00 25.20
CA LYS A 469 -2.55 17.41 26.45
C LYS A 469 -4.07 17.55 26.59
N MET A 470 -4.67 18.58 26.00
CA MET A 470 -6.12 18.76 25.98
C MET A 470 -6.86 17.71 25.15
N ILE A 471 -6.18 17.01 24.23
CA ILE A 471 -6.81 15.94 23.44
C ILE A 471 -6.93 14.67 24.31
N PRO A 472 -8.14 14.17 24.60
CA PRO A 472 -8.29 12.95 25.39
C PRO A 472 -7.89 11.71 24.59
N VAL A 473 -7.49 10.67 25.30
CA VAL A 473 -7.11 9.37 24.72
C VAL A 473 -8.06 8.30 25.25
N SER A 474 -8.76 7.63 24.35
CA SER A 474 -9.66 6.52 24.68
C SER A 474 -9.17 5.25 23.99
N ARG A 475 -9.01 4.17 24.76
CA ARG A 475 -8.50 2.87 24.26
C ARG A 475 -7.20 3.00 23.44
N GLY A 476 -6.27 3.83 23.93
CA GLY A 476 -4.98 4.08 23.29
C GLY A 476 -5.02 4.99 22.04
N LYS A 477 -6.18 5.48 21.62
CA LYS A 477 -6.32 6.37 20.46
C LYS A 477 -6.72 7.79 20.89
N PRO A 478 -6.03 8.84 20.42
CA PRO A 478 -6.45 10.21 20.68
C PRO A 478 -7.73 10.55 19.92
N THR A 479 -8.56 11.43 20.48
CA THR A 479 -9.70 12.00 19.77
C THR A 479 -9.23 12.78 18.54
N LYS A 480 -9.94 12.60 17.41
CA LYS A 480 -9.63 13.27 16.14
C LYS A 480 -9.74 14.79 16.27
N LEU A 481 -8.86 15.54 15.60
CA LEU A 481 -8.88 17.00 15.63
C LEU A 481 -10.21 17.59 15.12
N LYS A 482 -10.83 16.99 14.11
CA LYS A 482 -12.17 17.38 13.61
C LYS A 482 -13.26 17.37 14.70
N VAL A 483 -13.16 16.45 15.67
CA VAL A 483 -14.10 16.36 16.81
C VAL A 483 -13.75 17.40 17.88
N MET A 484 -12.46 17.69 18.06
CA MET A 484 -12.02 18.69 19.06
C MET A 484 -12.54 20.10 18.76
N ILE A 485 -12.81 20.42 17.49
CA ILE A 485 -13.36 21.72 17.07
C ILE A 485 -14.88 21.69 16.81
N SER A 486 -15.53 20.52 16.89
CA SER A 486 -16.97 20.39 16.64
C SER A 486 -17.80 20.71 17.89
N ASP A 487 -19.12 20.66 17.78
CA ASP A 487 -20.03 20.81 18.92
C ASP A 487 -19.94 19.64 19.91
N ASP A 488 -19.49 18.47 19.44
CA ASP A 488 -19.26 17.26 20.26
C ASP A 488 -17.89 17.25 20.96
N THR A 489 -17.22 18.40 21.07
CA THR A 489 -15.88 18.47 21.62
C THR A 489 -15.85 17.99 23.07
N PRO A 490 -14.96 17.04 23.44
CA PRO A 490 -14.80 16.64 24.82
C PRO A 490 -14.05 17.69 25.64
N THR A 491 -13.56 18.77 25.03
CA THR A 491 -12.74 19.80 25.69
C THR A 491 -13.07 21.19 25.13
N PRO A 492 -14.07 21.90 25.69
CA PRO A 492 -14.51 23.21 25.22
C PRO A 492 -13.40 24.28 25.20
N GLU A 493 -12.42 24.19 26.10
CA GLU A 493 -11.27 25.10 26.12
C GLU A 493 -10.44 25.04 24.84
N PHE A 494 -10.24 23.83 24.28
CA PHE A 494 -9.53 23.64 23.01
C PHE A 494 -10.26 24.37 21.86
N LYS A 495 -11.58 24.18 21.79
CA LYS A 495 -12.43 24.83 20.78
C LYS A 495 -12.44 26.35 20.95
N ALA A 496 -12.61 26.85 22.17
CA ALA A 496 -12.61 28.28 22.44
C ALA A 496 -11.30 28.95 22.01
N LYS A 497 -10.16 28.28 22.20
CA LYS A 497 -8.87 28.79 21.72
C LYS A 497 -8.74 28.77 20.19
N TYR A 498 -9.19 27.70 19.55
CA TYR A 498 -9.26 27.60 18.09
C TYR A 498 -10.15 28.70 17.47
N GLU A 499 -11.25 29.07 18.14
CA GLU A 499 -12.16 30.11 17.69
C GLU A 499 -11.62 31.52 17.93
N SER A 500 -10.92 31.76 19.04
CA SER A 500 -10.47 33.10 19.45
C SER A 500 -9.12 33.52 18.86
N ASP A 501 -8.20 32.60 18.59
CA ASP A 501 -6.85 32.91 18.11
C ASP A 501 -6.62 32.48 16.64
N PRO A 502 -6.42 33.42 15.71
CA PRO A 502 -6.12 33.12 14.31
C PRO A 502 -4.88 32.25 14.10
N GLN A 503 -3.84 32.38 14.94
CA GLN A 503 -2.62 31.58 14.82
C GLN A 503 -2.91 30.11 15.20
N THR A 504 -3.62 29.89 16.31
CA THR A 504 -4.10 28.56 16.70
C THR A 504 -5.02 27.96 15.64
N ARG A 505 -5.91 28.76 15.04
CA ARG A 505 -6.80 28.28 13.96
C ARG A 505 -6.02 27.73 12.77
N ARG A 506 -5.11 28.53 12.21
CA ARG A 506 -4.24 28.10 11.08
C ARG A 506 -3.46 26.83 11.41
N TRP A 507 -2.87 26.77 12.61
CA TRP A 507 -2.13 25.60 13.07
C TRP A 507 -2.99 24.33 13.15
N VAL A 508 -4.18 24.42 13.75
CA VAL A 508 -5.09 23.27 13.88
C VAL A 508 -5.66 22.86 12.52
N ASP A 509 -6.01 23.81 11.65
CA ASP A 509 -6.52 23.55 10.30
C ASP A 509 -5.51 22.78 9.45
N MET A 510 -4.23 23.18 9.49
CA MET A 510 -3.15 22.46 8.83
C MET A 510 -2.98 21.05 9.40
N ALA A 511 -2.92 20.93 10.74
CA ALA A 511 -2.81 19.63 11.40
C ALA A 511 -3.97 18.70 11.08
N MET A 512 -5.19 19.22 10.93
CA MET A 512 -6.38 18.46 10.54
C MET A 512 -6.32 17.87 9.14
N ARG A 513 -5.71 18.58 8.18
CA ARG A 513 -5.60 18.12 6.79
C ARG A 513 -4.63 16.94 6.64
N ILE A 514 -3.57 16.91 7.46
CA ILE A 514 -2.57 15.82 7.44
C ILE A 514 -2.76 14.78 8.56
N ASP A 515 -3.78 14.91 9.42
CA ASP A 515 -4.14 13.91 10.44
C ASP A 515 -4.53 12.59 9.78
N GLY A 516 -3.90 11.49 10.21
CA GLY A 516 -4.12 10.15 9.65
C GLY A 516 -3.31 9.82 8.39
N THR A 517 -2.46 10.71 7.89
CA THR A 517 -1.49 10.40 6.82
C THR A 517 -0.45 9.38 7.29
N ASN A 518 0.16 8.63 6.37
CA ASN A 518 1.19 7.66 6.72
C ASN A 518 2.51 8.38 7.02
N LYS A 519 3.22 7.92 8.05
CA LYS A 519 4.49 8.47 8.50
C LYS A 519 5.68 7.64 8.02
N THR A 520 5.60 6.31 8.16
CA THR A 520 6.65 5.33 7.82
C THR A 520 6.02 4.02 7.43
#